data_AF-A0A1V5L0X1-F1
#
_entry.id   AF-A0A1V5L0X1-F1
#
_cell.length_a   1.000
_cell.length_b   1.000
_cell.length_c   1.000
_cell.angle_alpha   90.00
_cell.angle_beta   90.00
_cell.angle_gamma   90.00
#
_symmetry.space_group_name_H-M   'P 1'
#
loop_
_entity.id
_entity.type
_entity.pdbx_description
1 polymer ?
#
loop_
_entity_poly.entity_id
_entity_poly.type
_entity_poly.pdbx_seq_one_letter_code
_entity_poly.pdbx_strand_id
1 'polypeptide(L)' 'MQTFVSQIAWETEVWIAEDPDHLIHFNGERFLGPYPDVEPSRH' A
#
# COMPACT_ATOMS: atom_id res chain seq x y z
N MET A 1 -13.27 11.00 -3.97
CA MET A 1 -11.96 10.33 -4.09
C MET A 1 -11.29 10.56 -5.44
N GLN A 2 -11.89 10.14 -6.57
CA GLN A 2 -11.18 10.10 -7.87
C GLN A 2 -10.53 11.42 -8.34
N THR A 3 -11.13 12.58 -8.03
CA THR A 3 -10.64 13.89 -8.50
C THR A 3 -9.28 14.31 -7.91
N PHE A 4 -8.91 13.82 -6.72
CA PHE A 4 -7.72 14.27 -6.00
C PHE A 4 -6.56 13.27 -6.07
N VAL A 5 -6.78 12.08 -6.62
CA VAL A 5 -5.78 10.98 -6.63
C VAL A 5 -4.48 11.41 -7.30
N SER A 6 -4.55 12.19 -8.38
CA SER A 6 -3.36 12.68 -9.10
C SER A 6 -2.59 13.79 -8.36
N GLN A 7 -3.14 14.34 -7.28
CA GLN A 7 -2.54 15.41 -6.49
C GLN A 7 -1.90 14.91 -5.19
N ILE A 8 -2.16 13.66 -4.80
CA ILE A 8 -1.53 13.03 -3.65
C ILE A 8 -0.08 12.70 -4.00
N ALA A 9 0.84 13.09 -3.13
CA ALA A 9 2.25 12.83 -3.32
C ALA A 9 2.56 11.33 -3.20
N TRP A 10 3.56 10.88 -3.95
CA TRP A 10 4.19 9.59 -3.73
C TRP A 10 4.77 9.46 -2.32
N GLU A 11 4.97 8.23 -1.85
CA GLU A 11 5.51 7.93 -0.50
C GLU A 11 4.65 8.49 0.64
N THR A 12 3.34 8.59 0.40
CA THR A 12 2.36 9.00 1.42
C THR A 12 1.32 7.92 1.67
N GLU A 13 0.69 8.04 2.84
CA GLU A 13 -0.34 7.15 3.33
C GLU A 13 -1.63 7.94 3.51
N VAL A 14 -2.74 7.39 3.05
CA VAL A 14 -4.08 8.01 3.17
C VAL A 14 -5.12 7.02 3.69
N TRP A 15 -6.03 7.55 4.50
CA TRP A 15 -7.16 6.82 5.11
C TRP A 15 -8.48 7.37 4.56
N ILE A 16 -9.52 6.54 4.58
CA ILE A 16 -10.88 6.94 4.21
C ILE A 16 -11.70 7.05 5.50
N ALA A 17 -12.31 8.20 5.77
CA ALA A 17 -13.07 8.39 7.00
C ALA A 17 -14.26 7.41 7.14
N GLU A 18 -14.85 7.00 6.02
CA GLU A 18 -15.95 6.02 5.96
C GLU A 18 -15.47 4.58 6.12
N ASP A 19 -14.16 4.33 5.99
CA ASP A 19 -13.54 3.02 6.16
C ASP A 19 -12.19 3.15 6.90
N PRO A 20 -12.23 3.44 8.20
CA PRO A 20 -11.05 3.85 8.98
C PRO A 20 -10.06 2.71 9.25
N ASP A 21 -10.49 1.46 9.04
CA ASP A 21 -9.67 0.27 9.26
C ASP A 21 -8.74 -0.03 8.06
N HIS A 22 -8.92 0.66 6.93
CA HIS A 22 -8.15 0.46 5.72
C HIS A 22 -7.27 1.67 5.39
N LEU A 23 -6.06 1.38 4.86
CA LEU A 23 -5.04 2.36 4.50
C LEU A 23 -4.55 2.11 3.08
N ILE A 24 -4.30 3.19 2.34
CA ILE A 24 -3.68 3.16 1.01
C ILE A 24 -2.26 3.73 1.13
N HIS A 25 -1.27 2.98 0.66
CA HIS A 25 0.13 3.42 0.58
C HIS A 25 0.54 3.67 -0.87
N PHE A 26 0.94 4.90 -1.20
CA PHE A 26 1.40 5.26 -2.55
C PHE A 26 2.91 4.97 -2.68
N ASN A 27 3.31 4.09 -3.62
CA ASN A 27 4.67 3.56 -3.83
C ASN A 27 5.16 2.49 -2.84
N GLY A 28 4.35 1.47 -2.64
CA GLY A 28 4.63 0.37 -1.72
C GLY A 28 5.35 -0.84 -2.33
N GLU A 29 6.45 -0.68 -3.06
CA GLU A 29 7.13 -1.85 -3.67
C GLU A 29 7.59 -2.88 -2.62
N ARG A 30 7.97 -2.41 -1.43
CA ARG A 30 8.27 -3.21 -0.23
C ARG A 30 7.10 -4.02 0.31
N PHE A 31 5.89 -3.74 -0.15
CA PHE A 31 4.64 -4.39 0.25
C PHE A 31 4.07 -5.28 -0.86
N LEU A 32 4.75 -5.39 -2.00
CA LEU A 32 4.34 -6.25 -3.11
C LEU A 32 4.83 -7.68 -2.88
N GLY A 33 4.06 -8.45 -2.08
CA GLY A 33 4.28 -9.87 -1.87
C GLY A 33 5.41 -10.22 -0.89
N PRO A 34 5.57 -11.50 -0.53
CA PRO A 34 6.72 -11.95 0.25
C PRO A 34 8.00 -11.63 -0.53
N TYR A 35 8.98 -11.03 0.13
CA TYR A 35 10.31 -10.90 -0.47
C TYR A 35 10.85 -12.31 -0.84
N PRO A 36 11.64 -12.46 -1.91
CA PRO A 36 12.13 -13.77 -2.36
C PRO A 36 12.87 -14.59 -1.28
N ASP A 37 13.43 -13.91 -0.28
CA ASP A 37 14.14 -14.44 0.87
C ASP A 37 13.24 -14.87 2.05
N VAL A 38 11.92 -14.64 1.97
CA VAL A 38 10.93 -15.06 2.97
C VAL A 38 9.98 -16.16 2.48
N GLU A 39 10.19 -16.73 1.29
CA GLU A 39 9.54 -17.99 0.93
C GLU A 39 10.08 -19.08 1.89
N PRO A 40 9.25 -19.66 2.78
CA PRO A 40 9.71 -20.78 3.57
C PRO A 40 9.99 -21.90 2.59
N SER A 41 11.23 -22.40 2.59
CA SER A 41 11.65 -23.57 1.80
C SER A 41 10.55 -24.63 1.86
N ARG A 42 9.75 -24.76 0.79
CA ARG A 42 8.72 -25.80 0.71
C ARG A 42 9.46 -27.13 0.73
N HIS A 43 9.35 -27.84 1.84
CA HIS A 43 9.67 -29.26 1.93
C HIS A 43 8.80 -30.06 0.95
#